data_AF-A0A380FFF3-F1
#
_entry.id   AF-A0A380FFF3-F1
#
_cell.length_a   1.000
_cell.length_b   1.000
_cell.length_c   1.000
_cell.angle_alpha   90.00
_cell.angle_beta   90.00
_cell.angle_gamma   90.00
#
_symmetry.space_group_name_H-M   'P 1'
#
loop_
_entity.id
_entity.type
_entity.pdbx_description
1 polymer ?
#
loop_
_entity_poly.entity_id
_entity_poly.type
_entity_poly.pdbx_seq_one_letter_code
_entity_poly.pdbx_strand_id
1 'polypeptide(L)'
;MMSHYFSYNKLLEIFFSVIDPTDAGGQFQDRGAQYQTAIFYTNNDQKELAEDYVEKLKHTIDKDKAIATQILPASEFYKAEEEHQDFYKKNPERYAKEQADRNQYKNSSDV
;
A
#
# COMPACT_ATOMS: atom_id res chain seq x y z
N MET A 1 22.60 18.90 -3.23
CA MET A 1 22.30 17.68 -2.43
C MET A 1 20.83 17.76 -2.04
N MET A 2 19.94 17.02 -2.71
CA MET A 2 18.55 16.93 -2.27
C MET A 2 18.51 16.08 -0.99
N SER A 3 17.96 16.61 0.10
CA SER A 3 17.73 15.82 1.31
C SER A 3 16.58 14.85 1.07
N HIS A 4 16.87 13.55 1.09
CA HIS A 4 15.83 12.53 1.16
C HIS A 4 15.39 12.45 2.62
N TYR A 5 14.26 13.07 2.97
CA TYR A 5 13.77 13.16 4.35
C TYR A 5 13.46 11.79 4.99
N PHE A 6 13.24 10.76 4.17
CA PHE A 6 13.00 9.38 4.59
C PHE A 6 13.81 8.45 3.71
N SER A 7 14.36 7.36 4.25
CA SER A 7 14.95 6.31 3.42
C SER A 7 13.87 5.51 2.68
N TYR A 8 14.24 4.81 1.62
CA TYR A 8 13.32 3.91 0.92
C TYR A 8 12.75 2.82 1.85
N ASN A 9 13.57 2.26 2.74
CA ASN A 9 13.11 1.33 3.78
C ASN A 9 12.04 1.93 4.69
N LYS A 10 12.13 3.23 5.00
CA LYS A 10 11.10 3.90 5.80
C LYS A 10 9.79 4.05 5.01
N LEU A 11 9.86 4.26 3.70
CA LEU A 11 8.67 4.26 2.84
C LEU A 11 8.02 2.87 2.79
N LEU A 12 8.81 1.79 2.69
CA LEU A 12 8.31 0.42 2.75
C LEU A 12 7.63 0.12 4.09
N GLU A 13 8.25 0.49 5.20
CA GLU A 13 7.68 0.35 6.54
C GLU A 13 6.32 1.05 6.67
N ILE A 14 6.24 2.31 6.20
CA ILE A 14 4.99 3.07 6.22
C ILE A 14 3.94 2.38 5.33
N PHE A 15 4.31 1.98 4.12
CA PHE A 15 3.41 1.33 3.16
C PHE A 15 2.78 0.07 3.77
N PHE A 16 3.59 -0.85 4.26
CA PHE A 16 3.11 -2.11 4.85
C PHE A 16 2.37 -1.92 6.18
N SER A 17 2.51 -0.79 6.86
CA SER A 17 1.75 -0.49 8.09
C SER A 17 0.28 -0.13 7.86
N VAL A 18 -0.10 0.24 6.63
CA VAL A 18 -1.45 0.78 6.31
C VAL A 18 -2.26 -0.07 5.33
N ILE A 19 -1.70 -1.16 4.82
CA ILE A 19 -2.36 -2.10 3.90
C ILE A 19 -2.52 -3.49 4.53
N ASP A 20 -3.38 -4.32 3.95
CA ASP A 20 -3.29 -5.78 4.11
C ASP A 20 -2.43 -6.35 2.98
N PRO A 21 -1.19 -6.79 3.23
CA PRO A 21 -0.32 -7.32 2.18
C PRO A 21 -0.67 -8.74 1.75
N THR A 22 -1.67 -9.38 2.35
CA THR A 22 -2.08 -10.76 2.07
C THR A 22 -3.34 -10.85 1.22
N ASP A 23 -4.03 -9.72 1.02
CA ASP A 23 -5.26 -9.66 0.24
C ASP A 23 -4.98 -9.51 -1.27
N ALA A 24 -5.11 -10.63 -2.00
CA ALA A 24 -4.95 -10.65 -3.46
C ALA A 24 -6.15 -10.08 -4.23
N GLY A 25 -7.29 -9.86 -3.57
CA GLY A 25 -8.55 -9.44 -4.21
C GLY A 25 -8.81 -7.93 -4.19
N GLY A 26 -8.03 -7.18 -3.41
CA GLY A 26 -8.18 -5.73 -3.25
C GLY A 26 -7.88 -5.27 -1.83
N GLN A 27 -8.37 -4.10 -1.43
CA GLN A 27 -8.18 -3.59 -0.07
C GLN A 27 -9.52 -3.22 0.54
N PHE A 28 -9.78 -3.71 1.76
CA PHE A 28 -11.02 -3.40 2.49
C PHE A 28 -12.28 -3.77 1.68
N GLN A 29 -13.17 -2.83 1.39
CA GLN A 29 -14.40 -3.04 0.60
C GLN A 29 -14.15 -2.91 -0.90
N ASP A 30 -12.99 -2.41 -1.30
CA ASP A 30 -12.65 -2.12 -2.69
C ASP A 30 -12.00 -3.36 -3.33
N ARG A 31 -12.62 -3.88 -4.38
CA ARG A 31 -12.27 -5.17 -5.01
C ARG A 31 -11.99 -5.04 -6.51
N GLY A 32 -11.03 -5.82 -7.00
CA GLY A 32 -10.57 -5.79 -8.38
C GLY A 32 -9.10 -5.38 -8.52
N ALA A 33 -8.56 -5.56 -9.73
CA ALA A 33 -7.14 -5.36 -10.02
C ALA A 33 -6.64 -3.94 -9.68
N GLN A 34 -7.50 -2.93 -9.81
CA GLN A 34 -7.19 -1.54 -9.50
C GLN A 34 -6.95 -1.26 -8.01
N TYR A 35 -7.30 -2.19 -7.13
CA TYR A 35 -7.12 -2.07 -5.68
C TYR A 35 -6.11 -3.07 -5.12
N GLN A 36 -5.41 -3.80 -5.98
CA GLN A 36 -4.33 -4.69 -5.56
C GLN A 36 -3.10 -3.88 -5.14
N THR A 37 -2.34 -4.43 -4.20
CA THR A 37 -1.12 -3.81 -3.70
C THR A 37 0.04 -4.10 -4.65
N ALA A 38 0.81 -3.05 -4.98
CA ALA A 38 2.02 -3.17 -5.78
C ALA A 38 3.05 -2.11 -5.39
N ILE A 39 4.32 -2.46 -5.50
CA ILE A 39 5.47 -1.57 -5.39
C ILE A 39 6.06 -1.40 -6.79
N PHE A 40 6.09 -0.16 -7.28
CA PHE A 40 6.64 0.18 -8.58
C PHE A 40 8.06 0.76 -8.42
N TYR A 41 9.08 -0.04 -8.68
CA TYR A 41 10.48 0.39 -8.52
C TYR A 41 11.00 1.12 -9.76
N THR A 42 11.90 2.08 -9.56
CA THR A 42 12.51 2.89 -10.65
C THR A 42 13.97 2.55 -10.92
N ASN A 43 14.61 1.76 -10.05
CA ASN A 43 15.98 1.28 -10.19
C ASN A 43 16.17 -0.05 -9.45
N ASN A 44 17.33 -0.69 -9.66
CA ASN A 44 17.62 -2.00 -9.07
C ASN A 44 17.74 -1.93 -7.54
N ASP A 45 18.34 -0.88 -6.97
CA ASP A 45 18.46 -0.73 -5.51
C ASP A 45 17.09 -0.74 -4.82
N GLN A 46 16.09 -0.05 -5.39
CA GLN A 46 14.71 -0.07 -4.89
C GLN A 46 14.05 -1.44 -5.02
N LYS A 47 14.33 -2.16 -6.10
CA LYS A 47 13.84 -3.53 -6.31
C LYS A 47 14.39 -4.46 -5.23
N GLU A 48 15.71 -4.49 -5.07
CA GLU A 48 16.39 -5.34 -4.09
C GLU A 48 15.93 -5.03 -2.66
N LEU A 49 15.82 -3.74 -2.29
CA LEU A 49 15.30 -3.35 -0.98
C LEU A 49 13.84 -3.77 -0.76
N ALA A 50 12.99 -3.71 -1.79
CA ALA A 50 11.59 -4.14 -1.69
C ALA A 50 11.49 -5.66 -1.55
N GLU A 51 12.25 -6.42 -2.34
CA GLU A 51 12.32 -7.88 -2.27
C GLU A 51 12.81 -8.33 -0.89
N ASP A 52 13.92 -7.77 -0.40
CA ASP A 52 14.46 -8.02 0.94
C ASP A 52 13.46 -7.71 2.05
N TYR A 53 12.70 -6.63 1.93
CA TYR A 53 11.68 -6.26 2.90
C TYR A 53 10.53 -7.27 2.92
N VAL A 54 10.05 -7.66 1.74
CA VAL A 54 8.99 -8.67 1.60
C VAL A 54 9.44 -10.02 2.16
N GLU A 55 10.68 -10.46 1.90
CA GLU A 55 11.21 -11.69 2.49
C GLU A 55 11.25 -11.61 4.03
N LYS A 56 11.69 -10.48 4.60
CA LYS A 56 11.66 -10.28 6.05
C LYS A 56 10.24 -10.28 6.62
N LEU A 57 9.30 -9.67 5.91
CA LEU A 57 7.89 -9.60 6.29
C LEU A 57 7.22 -10.99 6.33
N LYS A 58 7.62 -11.92 5.45
CA LYS A 58 7.13 -13.32 5.48
C LYS A 58 7.39 -14.02 6.83
N HIS A 59 8.42 -13.60 7.56
CA HIS A 59 8.74 -14.17 8.87
C HIS A 59 7.88 -13.61 10.01
N THR A 60 7.16 -12.51 9.79
CA THR A 60 6.34 -11.86 10.81
C THR A 60 4.84 -12.06 10.60
N ILE A 61 4.41 -12.31 9.37
CA ILE A 61 3.01 -12.64 9.06
C ILE A 61 2.71 -14.12 9.35
N ASP A 62 1.42 -14.45 9.41
CA ASP A 62 0.97 -15.84 9.54
C ASP A 62 1.55 -16.71 8.40
N LYS A 63 2.10 -17.87 8.75
CA LYS A 63 2.80 -18.77 7.83
C LYS A 63 1.90 -19.32 6.73
N ASP A 64 0.59 -19.37 6.98
CA ASP A 64 -0.40 -19.85 6.02
C ASP A 64 -0.87 -18.75 5.05
N LYS A 65 -0.46 -17.49 5.25
CA LYS A 65 -0.80 -16.36 4.38
C LYS A 65 0.38 -15.97 3.48
N ALA A 66 0.13 -15.97 2.18
CA ALA A 66 1.09 -15.46 1.19
C ALA A 66 1.01 -13.92 1.10
N ILE A 67 2.16 -13.28 0.88
CA ILE A 67 2.19 -11.86 0.51
C ILE A 67 1.73 -11.72 -0.95
N ALA A 68 0.64 -11.00 -1.16
CA ALA A 68 0.03 -10.71 -2.45
C ALA A 68 0.61 -9.44 -3.12
N THR A 69 1.30 -8.58 -2.36
CA THR A 69 1.91 -7.36 -2.88
C THR A 69 2.93 -7.67 -3.98
N GLN A 70 2.70 -7.11 -5.17
CA GLN A 70 3.58 -7.32 -6.33
C GLN A 70 4.76 -6.33 -6.30
N ILE A 71 5.91 -6.74 -6.86
CA ILE A 71 7.07 -5.86 -7.07
C ILE A 71 7.29 -5.77 -8.57
N LEU A 72 7.01 -4.60 -9.15
CA LEU A 72 6.92 -4.39 -10.59
C LEU A 72 7.84 -3.24 -11.03
N PRO A 73 8.43 -3.29 -12.22
CA PRO A 73 9.10 -2.12 -12.78
C PRO A 73 8.07 -1.00 -12.96
N ALA A 74 8.45 0.23 -12.58
CA ALA A 74 7.64 1.40 -12.85
C ALA A 74 7.42 1.55 -14.37
N SER A 75 6.18 1.84 -14.74
CA SER A 75 5.78 2.16 -16.11
C SER A 75 5.25 3.59 -16.15
N GLU A 76 4.69 4.01 -17.28
CA GLU A 76 4.10 5.34 -17.41
C GLU A 76 3.01 5.56 -16.35
N PHE A 77 3.16 6.63 -15.56
CA PHE A 77 2.20 7.01 -14.53
C PHE A 77 1.25 8.08 -15.09
N TYR A 78 0.01 7.68 -15.38
CA TYR A 78 -1.03 8.62 -15.80
C TYR A 78 -1.62 9.32 -14.58
N LYS A 79 -1.49 10.65 -14.54
CA LYS A 79 -2.07 11.46 -13.47
C LYS A 79 -3.61 11.34 -13.53
N ALA A 80 -4.22 10.96 -12.41
CA ALA A 80 -5.67 10.97 -12.26
C ALA A 80 -6.26 12.39 -12.34
N GLU A 81 -7.56 12.48 -12.62
CA GLU A 81 -8.34 13.71 -12.74
C GLU A 81 -8.19 14.61 -11.50
N GLU A 82 -8.37 15.92 -11.69
CA GLU A 82 -8.11 16.92 -10.65
C GLU A 82 -9.02 16.76 -9.42
N GLU A 83 -10.22 16.19 -9.58
CA GLU A 83 -11.11 15.89 -8.46
C GLU A 83 -10.57 14.81 -7.51
N HIS A 84 -9.71 13.92 -8.00
CA HIS A 84 -9.06 12.87 -7.20
C HIS A 84 -7.81 13.36 -6.47
N GLN A 85 -7.18 14.43 -6.96
CA GLN A 85 -5.99 15.01 -6.33
C GLN A 85 -6.37 15.66 -5.00
N ASP A 86 -5.61 15.37 -3.93
CA ASP A 86 -5.87 15.89 -2.58
C ASP A 86 -7.31 15.63 -2.07
N PHE A 87 -7.93 14.53 -2.52
CA PHE A 87 -9.33 14.22 -2.21
C PHE A 87 -9.66 14.32 -0.70
N TYR A 88 -8.79 13.78 0.17
CA TYR A 88 -8.97 13.82 1.63
C TYR A 88 -9.02 15.24 2.22
N LYS A 89 -8.36 16.21 1.59
CA LYS A 89 -8.40 17.64 1.98
C LYS A 89 -9.63 18.33 1.43
N LYS A 90 -9.98 18.02 0.17
CA LYS A 90 -11.12 18.63 -0.54
C LYS A 90 -12.47 18.14 0.02
N ASN A 91 -12.53 16.92 0.55
CA ASN A 91 -13.75 16.27 1.05
C ASN A 91 -13.54 15.65 2.46
N PRO A 92 -13.26 16.45 3.50
CA PRO A 92 -12.89 15.95 4.82
C PRO A 92 -13.98 15.12 5.50
N GLU A 93 -15.26 15.46 5.32
CA GLU A 93 -16.38 14.71 5.89
C GLU A 93 -16.49 13.30 5.29
N ARG A 94 -16.38 13.21 3.95
CA ARG A 94 -16.41 11.92 3.26
C ARG A 94 -15.21 11.05 3.65
N TYR A 95 -14.02 11.64 3.72
CA TYR A 95 -12.83 10.93 4.19
C TYR A 95 -12.98 10.44 5.64
N ALA A 96 -13.54 11.25 6.55
CA ALA A 96 -13.78 10.85 7.93
C ALA A 96 -14.74 9.66 8.02
N LYS A 97 -15.79 9.64 7.18
CA LYS A 97 -16.71 8.49 7.08
C LYS A 97 -16.00 7.24 6.57
N GLU A 98 -15.23 7.34 5.49
CA GLU A 98 -14.46 6.21 4.94
C GLU A 98 -13.46 5.63 5.96
N GLN A 99 -12.87 6.47 6.81
CA GLN A 99 -12.01 6.01 7.91
C GLN A 99 -12.78 5.33 9.04
N ALA A 100 -13.98 5.80 9.38
CA ALA A 100 -14.84 5.13 10.34
C ALA A 100 -15.25 3.74 9.84
N ASP A 101 -15.64 3.63 8.58
CA ASP A 101 -16.00 2.36 7.93
C ASP A 101 -14.82 1.38 7.91
N ARG A 102 -13.61 1.87 7.58
CA ARG A 102 -12.37 1.06 7.62
C ARG A 102 -12.05 0.56 9.03
N ASN A 103 -12.21 1.40 10.05
CA ASN A 103 -11.95 1.01 11.43
C ASN A 103 -12.98 -0.02 11.92
N GLN A 104 -14.25 0.13 11.53
CA GLN A 104 -15.27 -0.85 11.82
C GLN A 104 -14.94 -2.21 11.18
N TYR A 105 -14.50 -2.21 9.92
CA TYR A 105 -14.08 -3.43 9.23
C TYR A 105 -12.91 -4.13 9.89
N LYS A 106 -11.87 -3.38 10.30
CA LYS A 106 -10.73 -3.96 11.03
C LYS A 106 -11.16 -4.59 12.36
N ASN A 107 -12.16 -4.03 13.03
CA ASN A 107 -12.66 -4.56 14.30
C ASN A 107 -13.62 -5.74 14.12
N SER A 108 -14.24 -5.91 12.94
CA SER A 108 -15.19 -6.99 12.66
C SER A 108 -14.58 -8.17 11.92
N SER A 109 -13.44 -7.98 11.30
CA SER A 109 -12.72 -9.00 10.53
C SER A 109 -11.59 -9.51 11.41
N ASP A 110 -11.35 -10.82 11.46
CA ASP A 110 -10.16 -11.41 12.10
C ASP A 110 -8.89 -11.14 11.25
N VAL A 111 -8.67 -9.87 10.88
CA VAL A 111 -7.54 -9.38 10.07
C VAL A 111 -6.53 -8.70 10.97
#